data_AF-A0A1M3ITJ9-F1
#
_entry.id   AF-A0A1M3ITJ9-F1
#
_cell.length_a   1.000
_cell.length_b   1.000
_cell.length_c   1.000
_cell.angle_alpha   90.00
_cell.angle_beta   90.00
_cell.angle_gamma   90.00
#
_symmetry.space_group_name_H-M   'P 1'
#
loop_
_entity.id
_entity.type
_entity.pdbx_description
1 polymer ?
#
loop_
_entity_poly.entity_id
_entity_poly.type
_entity_poly.pdbx_seq_one_letter_code
_entity_poly.pdbx_strand_id
1 'polypeptide(L)'
;MSFKEKSLLKTWETRDIPSHFPQQTLDVLDDLALAHSIQDLNKYGNRLEKLFQKDLNEKYSIRINDQWRVCFIWDSQKGAEQVEVLDYHK
;
A
#
# COMPACT_ATOMS: atom_id res chain seq x y z
N MET A 1 -5.47 3.25 -9.08
CA MET A 1 -5.33 2.93 -7.66
C MET A 1 -6.70 2.84 -6.99
N SER A 2 -6.95 1.76 -6.24
CA SER A 2 -8.19 1.54 -5.50
C SER A 2 -7.93 1.06 -4.06
N PHE A 3 -8.86 1.32 -3.15
CA PHE A 3 -8.77 0.96 -1.73
C PHE A 3 -9.84 -0.06 -1.36
N LYS A 4 -9.54 -1.00 -0.46
CA LYS A 4 -10.55 -1.92 0.07
C LYS A 4 -11.57 -1.21 0.96
N GLU A 5 -11.10 -0.26 1.77
CA GLU A 5 -11.94 0.51 2.67
C GLU A 5 -12.00 1.98 2.25
N LYS A 6 -13.22 2.55 2.28
CA LYS A 6 -13.43 3.98 1.97
C LYS A 6 -12.79 4.91 3.00
N SER A 7 -12.59 4.44 4.23
CA SER A 7 -11.90 5.15 5.31
C SER A 7 -10.48 5.55 4.90
N LEU A 8 -9.72 4.60 4.35
CA LEU A 8 -8.34 4.81 3.92
C LEU A 8 -8.25 5.75 2.72
N LEU A 9 -9.17 5.63 1.76
CA LEU A 9 -9.29 6.59 0.66
C LEU A 9 -9.50 8.01 1.21
N LYS A 10 -10.45 8.19 2.13
CA LYS A 10 -10.72 9.49 2.74
C LYS A 10 -9.48 10.04 3.46
N THR A 11 -8.79 9.22 4.26
CA THR A 11 -7.54 9.60 4.91
C THR A 11 -6.48 10.08 3.92
N TRP A 12 -6.34 9.41 2.77
CA TRP A 12 -5.38 9.80 1.75
C TRP A 12 -5.78 11.11 1.05
N GLU A 13 -7.05 11.27 0.68
CA GLU A 13 -7.57 12.48 0.05
C GLU A 13 -7.50 13.72 0.96
N THR A 14 -7.84 13.56 2.24
CA THR A 14 -7.84 14.67 3.20
C THR A 14 -6.47 14.90 3.83
N ARG A 15 -5.52 14.00 3.61
CA ARG A 15 -4.21 13.96 4.29
C ARG A 15 -4.36 13.94 5.82
N ASP A 16 -5.50 13.46 6.31
CA ASP A 16 -5.82 13.37 7.74
C ASP A 16 -5.65 11.92 8.19
N ILE A 17 -4.48 11.64 8.77
CA ILE A 17 -4.11 10.31 9.22
C ILE A 17 -4.55 10.08 10.67
N PRO A 18 -5.43 9.09 10.93
CA PRO A 18 -5.77 8.68 12.28
C PRO A 18 -4.52 8.35 13.10
N SER A 19 -4.50 8.75 14.37
CA SER A 19 -3.35 8.60 15.27
C SER A 19 -2.87 7.17 15.48
N HIS A 20 -3.71 6.17 15.18
CA HIS A 20 -3.34 4.76 15.27
C HIS A 20 -2.55 4.27 14.04
N PHE A 21 -2.59 4.98 12.92
CA PHE A 21 -1.75 4.67 11.76
C PHE A 21 -0.41 5.40 11.85
N PRO A 22 0.68 4.80 11.34
CA PRO A 22 1.96 5.50 11.22
C PRO A 22 1.87 6.66 10.23
N GLN A 23 2.51 7.79 10.52
CA GLN A 23 2.53 8.96 9.62
C GLN A 23 3.03 8.63 8.21
N GLN A 24 4.00 7.73 8.11
CA GLN A 24 4.60 7.26 6.85
C GLN A 24 3.61 6.49 5.96
N THR A 25 2.41 6.18 6.44
CA THR A 25 1.37 5.58 5.60
C THR A 25 1.07 6.47 4.39
N LEU A 26 1.01 7.79 4.57
CA LEU A 26 0.74 8.71 3.46
C LEU A 26 1.85 8.68 2.40
N ASP A 27 3.12 8.64 2.82
CA ASP A 27 4.26 8.55 1.90
C ASP A 27 4.19 7.28 1.05
N VAL A 28 3.87 6.14 1.67
CA VAL A 28 3.71 4.87 0.95
C VAL A 28 2.51 4.91 -0.01
N LEU A 29 1.41 5.56 0.36
CA LEU A 29 0.25 5.72 -0.53
C LEU A 29 0.57 6.64 -1.72
N ASP A 30 1.34 7.70 -1.50
CA ASP A 30 1.80 8.60 -2.56
C ASP A 30 2.72 7.84 -3.53
N ASP A 31 3.66 7.05 -3.02
CA ASP A 31 4.53 6.17 -3.82
C ASP A 31 3.73 5.18 -4.67
N LEU A 32 2.69 4.56 -4.10
CA LEU A 32 1.79 3.66 -4.83
C LEU A 32 1.03 4.36 -5.96
N ALA A 33 0.65 5.61 -5.76
CA ALA A 33 -0.03 6.41 -6.76
C ALA A 33 0.91 6.89 -7.88
N LEU A 34 2.19 7.12 -7.57
CA LEU A 34 3.21 7.59 -8.51
C LEU A 34 3.92 6.47 -9.28
N ALA A 35 3.90 5.23 -8.77
CA ALA A 35 4.55 4.11 -9.41
C ALA A 35 3.87 3.70 -10.73
N HIS A 36 4.67 3.62 -11.81
CA HIS A 36 4.22 3.07 -13.09
C HIS A 36 4.49 1.57 -13.22
N SER A 37 5.40 1.06 -12.39
CA SER A 37 5.77 -0.36 -12.34
C SER A 37 6.03 -0.81 -10.91
N ILE A 38 5.90 -2.11 -10.64
CA ILE A 38 6.20 -2.66 -9.32
C ILE A 38 7.67 -2.42 -8.92
N GLN A 39 8.56 -2.33 -9.90
CA GLN A 39 9.98 -2.06 -9.68
C GLN A 39 10.24 -0.63 -9.18
N ASP A 40 9.37 0.33 -9.50
CA ASP A 40 9.54 1.71 -9.04
C ASP A 40 9.33 1.82 -7.53
N LEU A 41 8.41 1.04 -6.97
CA LEU A 41 8.19 0.98 -5.52
C LEU A 41 9.47 0.59 -4.76
N ASN A 42 10.27 -0.32 -5.31
CA ASN A 42 11.54 -0.72 -4.70
C ASN A 42 12.61 0.40 -4.76
N LYS A 43 12.52 1.30 -5.75
CA LYS A 43 13.45 2.44 -5.89
C LYS A 43 13.15 3.57 -4.91
N TYR A 44 11.89 3.70 -4.48
CA TYR A 44 11.47 4.71 -3.51
C TYR A 44 11.91 4.39 -2.07
N GLY A 45 12.70 3.33 -1.86
CA GLY A 45 13.19 2.93 -0.54
C GLY A 45 12.19 2.08 0.24
N ASN A 46 11.09 1.66 -0.39
CA ASN A 46 10.12 0.79 0.24
C ASN A 46 10.66 -0.62 0.44
N ARG A 47 10.28 -1.23 1.56
CA ARG A 47 10.52 -2.65 1.84
C ARG A 47 9.41 -3.48 1.22
N LEU A 48 9.45 -3.61 -0.11
CA LEU A 48 8.48 -4.37 -0.89
C LEU A 48 8.68 -5.88 -0.67
N GLU A 49 7.62 -6.55 -0.28
CA GLU A 49 7.56 -8.00 -0.09
C GLU A 49 6.40 -8.59 -0.91
N LYS A 50 6.67 -9.66 -1.66
CA LYS A 50 5.64 -10.41 -2.38
C LYS A 50 4.99 -11.40 -1.42
N LEU A 51 3.68 -11.32 -1.21
CA LEU A 51 2.96 -12.17 -0.28
C LEU A 51 2.58 -13.50 -0.93
N PHE A 52 1.60 -13.51 -1.84
CA PHE A 52 1.16 -14.71 -2.55
C PHE A 52 0.49 -14.36 -3.88
N GLN A 53 0.48 -15.30 -4.81
CA GLN A 53 -0.22 -15.19 -6.10
C GLN A 53 -1.61 -15.84 -5.96
N LYS A 54 -2.68 -15.13 -6.33
CA LYS A 54 -3.99 -15.75 -6.51
C LYS A 54 -4.48 -15.48 -7.93
N ASP A 55 -4.68 -16.58 -8.67
CA ASP A 55 -5.21 -16.65 -10.03
C ASP A 55 -4.35 -15.93 -11.10
N LEU A 56 -4.33 -14.60 -11.15
CA LEU A 56 -3.57 -13.79 -12.11
C LEU A 56 -2.90 -12.55 -11.49
N ASN A 57 -3.19 -12.26 -10.23
CA ASN A 57 -2.80 -11.04 -9.56
C ASN A 57 -1.83 -11.36 -8.41
N GLU A 58 -0.71 -10.64 -8.40
CA GLU A 58 0.30 -10.78 -7.35
C GLU A 58 -0.05 -9.82 -6.21
N LYS A 59 -0.18 -10.38 -5.00
CA LYS A 59 -0.35 -9.58 -3.80
C LYS A 59 1.02 -9.19 -3.24
N TYR A 60 1.15 -7.92 -2.95
CA TYR A 60 2.35 -7.30 -2.41
C TYR A 60 2.07 -6.65 -1.07
N SER A 61 3.13 -6.42 -0.31
CA SER A 61 3.10 -5.54 0.85
C SER A 61 4.32 -4.63 0.90
N ILE A 62 4.15 -3.42 1.42
CA ILE A 62 5.23 -2.52 1.80
C ILE A 62 5.22 -2.40 3.32
N ARG A 63 6.34 -2.70 3.94
CA ARG A 63 6.50 -2.57 5.38
C ARG A 63 6.73 -1.11 5.76
N ILE A 64 5.85 -0.56 6.61
CA ILE A 64 6.02 0.79 7.17
C ILE A 64 6.94 0.75 8.39
N ASN A 65 6.67 -0.15 9.33
CA ASN A 65 7.50 -0.39 10.51
C ASN A 65 7.35 -1.85 10.98
N ASP A 66 7.70 -2.15 12.23
CA ASP A 66 7.61 -3.53 12.73
C ASP A 66 6.19 -4.06 12.87
N GLN A 67 5.20 -3.17 13.02
CA GLN A 67 3.80 -3.52 13.26
C GLN A 67 2.93 -3.36 12.01
N TRP A 68 3.21 -2.37 11.17
CA TRP A 68 2.28 -1.95 10.11
C TRP A 68 2.79 -2.27 8.71
N ARG A 69 1.87 -2.74 7.87
CA ARG A 69 2.11 -3.03 6.45
C ARG A 69 1.00 -2.45 5.58
N VAL A 70 1.37 -1.87 4.44
CA VAL A 70 0.42 -1.58 3.36
C VAL A 70 0.38 -2.79 2.45
N CYS A 71 -0.78 -3.43 2.30
CA CYS A 71 -0.98 -4.56 1.40
C CYS A 71 -1.81 -4.14 0.19
N PHE A 72 -1.49 -4.66 -0.98
CA PHE A 72 -2.18 -4.32 -2.23
C PHE A 72 -2.01 -5.42 -3.28
N ILE A 73 -2.83 -5.36 -4.31
CA ILE A 73 -2.68 -6.12 -5.55
C ILE A 73 -2.01 -5.23 -6.58
N TRP A 74 -1.06 -5.75 -7.35
CA TRP A 74 -0.51 -5.00 -8.47
C TRP A 74 -1.12 -5.43 -9.80
N ASP A 75 -1.72 -4.48 -10.52
CA ASP A 75 -2.23 -4.64 -11.88
C ASP A 75 -1.35 -3.81 -12.83
N SER A 76 -0.85 -4.42 -13.91
CA SER A 76 0.08 -3.77 -14.84
C SER A 76 -0.53 -2.62 -15.64
N GLN A 77 -1.86 -2.54 -15.73
CA GLN A 77 -2.59 -1.48 -16.44
C GLN A 77 -3.14 -0.42 -15.49
N LYS A 78 -3.49 -0.80 -14.24
CA LYS A 78 -4.17 0.09 -13.27
C LYS A 78 -3.30 0.54 -12.10
N GLY A 79 -2.16 -0.11 -11.88
CA GLY A 79 -1.28 0.10 -10.73
C GLY A 79 -1.77 -0.65 -9.48
N ALA A 80 -1.63 -0.02 -8.31
CA ALA A 80 -1.99 -0.63 -7.03
C ALA A 80 -3.51 -0.70 -6.82
N GLU A 81 -4.06 -1.88 -6.61
CA GLU A 81 -5.49 -2.11 -6.40
C GLU A 81 -5.75 -2.77 -5.04
N GLN A 82 -6.96 -2.60 -4.50
CA GLN A 82 -7.36 -3.17 -3.20
C GLN A 82 -6.37 -2.85 -2.07
N VAL A 83 -5.89 -1.61 -2.02
CA VAL A 83 -4.95 -1.13 -1.01
C VAL A 83 -5.60 -1.18 0.38
N GLU A 84 -4.89 -1.74 1.36
CA GLU A 84 -5.28 -1.88 2.76
C GLU A 84 -4.06 -1.64 3.68
N VAL A 85 -4.28 -1.09 4.87
CA VAL A 85 -3.25 -0.93 5.91
C VAL A 85 -3.58 -1.90 7.04
N LEU A 86 -2.66 -2.82 7.33
CA LEU A 86 -2.86 -3.88 8.32
C LEU A 86 -1.88 -3.75 9.49
N ASP A 87 -2.40 -4.03 10.68
CA ASP A 87 -1.62 -4.26 11.90
C ASP A 87 -1.27 -5.75 11.98
N TYR A 88 -0.01 -6.10 11.81
CA TYR A 88 0.46 -7.49 11.74
C TYR A 88 0.70 -8.11 13.13
N HIS A 89 0.62 -7.33 14.20
CA HIS A 89 0.75 -7.82 15.58
C HIS A 89 -0.60 -8.08 16.26
N LYS A 90 -1.71 -7.94 15.53
CA LYS A 90 -3.06 -8.22 16.02
C LYS A 90 -3.62 -9.57 15.56
#